data_AF-A0A7S1L9H0-F1
#
_entry.id   AF-A0A7S1L9H0-F1
#
_cell.length_a   1.000
_cell.length_b   1.000
_cell.length_c   1.000
_cell.angle_alpha   90.00
_cell.angle_beta   90.00
_cell.angle_gamma   90.00
#
_symmetry.space_group_name_H-M   'P 1'
#
loop_
_entity.id
_entity.type
_entity.pdbx_description
1 polymer ?
#
loop_
_entity_poly.entity_id
_entity_poly.type
_entity_poly.pdbx_seq_one_letter_code
_entity_poly.pdbx_strand_id
1 'polypeptide(L)'
;ANRHSSKHAVILAVVAAGVFPNVAVKRGIKKKIEVNGGRVDAGMHPQCVLNNGDGGKGGKGGKGGGVGDGATSAEWLCYTEMTQVEERYSITGVSLVSPITLLLLCGDDPAEVHGAGAD
;
A
#
# COMPACT_ATOMS: atom_id res chain seq x y z
N ALA A 1 -18.98 -16.98 10.65
CA ALA A 1 -17.78 -16.13 10.82
C ALA A 1 -16.77 -16.28 9.66
N ASN A 2 -16.38 -17.48 9.23
CA ASN A 2 -15.22 -17.66 8.33
C ASN A 2 -15.54 -17.82 6.82
N ARG A 3 -16.65 -17.26 6.31
CA ARG A 3 -17.05 -17.43 4.89
C ARG A 3 -16.01 -16.87 3.90
N HIS A 4 -15.18 -15.92 4.32
CA HIS A 4 -14.20 -15.23 3.48
C HIS A 4 -12.75 -15.36 3.97
N SER A 5 -12.46 -16.32 4.86
CA SER A 5 -11.13 -16.48 5.48
C SER A 5 -10.01 -16.83 4.49
N SER A 6 -10.32 -17.35 3.31
CA SER A 6 -9.33 -17.63 2.26
C SER A 6 -9.19 -16.48 1.24
N LYS A 7 -10.04 -15.45 1.30
CA LYS A 7 -10.03 -14.35 0.34
C LYS A 7 -9.03 -13.29 0.79
N HIS A 8 -7.79 -13.41 0.35
CA HIS A 8 -6.69 -12.53 0.76
C HIS A 8 -7.02 -11.03 0.58
N ALA A 9 -7.63 -10.64 -0.55
CA ALA A 9 -8.03 -9.26 -0.79
C ALA A 9 -9.03 -8.72 0.25
N VAL A 10 -9.97 -9.57 0.71
CA VAL A 10 -10.94 -9.19 1.74
C VAL A 10 -10.24 -9.05 3.10
N ILE A 11 -9.33 -9.97 3.42
CA ILE A 11 -8.56 -9.91 4.67
C ILE A 11 -7.70 -8.65 4.70
N LEU A 12 -6.96 -8.35 3.62
CA LEU A 12 -6.17 -7.13 3.51
C LEU A 12 -7.04 -5.87 3.59
N ALA A 13 -8.23 -5.89 3.00
CA ALA A 13 -9.15 -4.77 3.10
C ALA A 13 -9.59 -4.51 4.54
N VAL A 14 -9.89 -5.56 5.30
CA VAL A 14 -10.22 -5.47 6.74
C VAL A 14 -9.01 -5.00 7.55
N VAL A 15 -7.81 -5.50 7.26
CA VAL A 15 -6.57 -5.06 7.92
C VAL A 15 -6.34 -3.56 7.67
N ALA A 16 -6.42 -3.12 6.42
CA ALA A 16 -6.25 -1.71 6.04
C ALA A 16 -7.28 -0.81 6.74
N ALA A 17 -8.54 -1.20 6.77
CA ALA A 17 -9.58 -0.47 7.49
C ALA A 17 -9.32 -0.40 9.00
N GLY A 18 -8.80 -1.49 9.60
CA GLY A 18 -8.50 -1.54 11.03
C GLY A 18 -7.29 -0.70 11.47
N VAL A 19 -6.34 -0.44 10.56
CA VAL A 19 -5.14 0.36 10.86
C VAL A 19 -5.18 1.78 10.29
N PHE A 20 -6.20 2.13 9.51
CA PHE A 20 -6.37 3.51 9.03
C PHE A 20 -6.40 4.49 10.22
N PRO A 21 -5.72 5.66 10.15
CA PRO A 21 -5.11 6.33 8.99
C PRO A 21 -3.64 5.99 8.69
N ASN A 22 -3.10 4.89 9.23
CA ASN A 22 -1.70 4.50 9.03
C ASN A 22 -1.44 3.97 7.61
N VAL A 23 -1.27 4.89 6.67
CA VAL A 23 -1.05 4.63 5.25
C VAL A 23 0.29 5.22 4.80
N ALA A 24 0.97 4.51 3.91
CA ALA A 24 2.24 4.91 3.35
C ALA A 24 2.31 4.69 1.84
N VAL A 25 3.19 5.43 1.17
CA VAL A 25 3.41 5.32 -0.27
C VAL A 25 4.90 5.07 -0.55
N LYS A 26 5.19 3.98 -1.27
CA LYS A 26 6.52 3.71 -1.80
C LYS A 26 6.55 4.07 -3.29
N ARG A 27 7.49 4.93 -3.70
CA ARG A 27 7.65 5.37 -5.09
C ARG A 27 8.98 4.86 -5.64
N GLY A 28 8.96 4.21 -6.82
CA GLY A 28 10.11 3.47 -7.36
C GLY A 28 11.44 4.24 -7.52
N ILE A 29 11.43 5.57 -7.53
CA ILE A 29 12.65 6.40 -7.62
C ILE A 29 13.35 6.56 -6.27
N LYS A 30 12.59 6.52 -5.16
CA LYS A 30 13.12 6.80 -3.82
C LYS A 30 13.22 5.50 -3.01
N LYS A 31 14.34 5.33 -2.31
CA LYS A 31 14.51 4.24 -1.32
C LYS A 31 13.68 4.42 -0.04
N LYS A 32 13.00 5.57 0.09
CA LYS A 32 12.25 5.95 1.28
C LYS A 32 10.75 5.86 1.04
N ILE A 33 10.02 5.56 2.11
CA ILE A 33 8.57 5.43 2.11
C ILE A 33 7.97 6.71 2.70
N GLU A 34 7.01 7.29 1.99
CA GLU A 34 6.31 8.51 2.38
C GLU A 34 5.15 8.15 3.32
N VAL A 35 5.15 8.66 4.55
CA VAL A 35 4.06 8.50 5.55
C VAL A 35 3.45 9.86 5.91
N ASN A 36 2.29 9.86 6.56
CA ASN A 36 1.56 11.08 6.97
C ASN A 36 1.35 12.06 5.80
N GLY A 37 0.92 11.54 4.64
CA GLY A 37 0.72 12.34 3.43
C GLY A 37 2.01 12.92 2.84
N GLY A 38 3.15 12.26 3.06
CA GLY A 38 4.46 12.67 2.54
C GLY A 38 5.20 13.68 3.41
N ARG A 39 4.72 13.96 4.62
CA ARG A 39 5.40 14.84 5.58
C ARG A 39 6.58 14.18 6.27
N VAL A 40 6.60 12.85 6.32
CA VAL A 40 7.64 12.08 6.99
C VAL A 40 8.15 11.00 6.06
N ASP A 41 9.47 10.87 6.03
CA ASP A 41 10.21 9.82 5.34
C ASP A 41 10.51 8.69 6.34
N ALA A 42 10.04 7.47 6.04
CA ALA A 42 10.31 6.28 6.84
C ALA A 42 10.99 5.18 6.02
N GLY A 43 11.69 4.27 6.71
CA GLY A 43 12.11 2.98 6.18
C GLY A 43 11.18 1.85 6.67
N MET A 44 11.20 0.69 6.03
CA MET A 44 10.61 -0.50 6.64
C MET A 44 11.57 -1.06 7.69
N HIS A 45 11.04 -1.46 8.84
CA HIS A 45 11.85 -2.08 9.88
C HIS A 45 12.57 -3.34 9.34
N PRO A 46 13.82 -3.66 9.75
CA PRO A 46 14.56 -4.81 9.21
C PRO A 46 13.84 -6.16 9.32
N GLN A 47 12.93 -6.31 10.28
CA GLN A 47 12.12 -7.52 10.46
C GLN A 47 10.90 -7.61 9.53
N CYS A 48 10.61 -6.57 8.73
CA CYS A 48 9.53 -6.62 7.76
C CYS A 48 9.84 -7.65 6.67
N VAL A 49 8.92 -8.61 6.48
CA VAL A 49 9.06 -9.67 5.46
C VAL A 49 9.22 -9.11 4.05
N LEU A 50 8.62 -7.93 3.78
CA LEU A 50 8.70 -7.24 2.50
C LEU A 50 10.09 -6.65 2.19
N ASN A 51 10.99 -6.48 3.18
CA ASN A 51 12.35 -6.00 2.93
C ASN A 51 13.20 -7.00 2.15
N ASN A 52 12.87 -8.30 2.21
CA ASN A 52 13.66 -9.35 1.55
C ASN A 52 13.38 -9.46 0.04
N GLY A 53 12.52 -8.61 -0.53
CA GLY A 53 12.12 -8.64 -1.94
C GLY A 53 13.13 -8.02 -2.92
N ASP A 54 14.01 -7.13 -2.48
CA ASP A 54 14.97 -6.43 -3.38
C ASP A 54 16.21 -7.28 -3.77
N GLY A 55 16.20 -8.58 -3.42
CA GLY A 55 17.15 -9.59 -3.93
C GLY A 55 16.66 -10.34 -5.18
N GLY A 56 15.44 -10.08 -5.66
CA GLY A 56 14.87 -10.72 -6.83
C GLY A 56 15.35 -10.08 -8.12
N LYS A 57 16.32 -10.70 -8.80
CA LYS A 57 16.69 -10.44 -10.20
C LYS A 57 15.45 -10.09 -11.04
N GLY A 58 15.55 -9.02 -11.82
CA GLY A 58 14.51 -8.54 -12.73
C GLY A 58 13.79 -9.68 -13.44
N GLY A 59 12.49 -9.78 -13.18
CA GLY A 59 11.57 -10.61 -13.93
C GLY A 59 11.45 -10.10 -15.36
N LYS A 60 12.34 -10.55 -16.25
CA LYS A 60 12.04 -10.66 -17.68
C LYS A 60 10.92 -11.69 -17.84
N GLY A 61 9.68 -11.23 -17.93
CA GLY A 61 8.55 -12.13 -18.19
C GLY A 61 7.26 -11.36 -18.41
N GLY A 62 7.02 -10.93 -19.65
CA GLY A 62 5.73 -10.36 -20.05
C GLY A 62 5.83 -9.33 -21.17
N LYS A 63 6.09 -9.78 -22.40
CA LYS A 63 5.65 -9.01 -23.59
C LYS A 63 4.12 -9.00 -23.59
N GLY A 64 3.53 -7.88 -23.21
CA GLY A 64 2.11 -7.59 -23.37
C GLY A 64 1.95 -6.08 -23.44
N GLY A 65 1.70 -5.56 -24.63
CA GLY A 65 1.64 -4.13 -24.91
C GLY A 65 0.43 -3.45 -24.28
N GLY A 66 0.57 -2.15 -24.03
CA GLY A 66 -0.53 -1.28 -23.64
C GLY A 66 -0.04 0.03 -23.05
N VAL A 67 0.06 1.04 -23.93
CA VAL A 67 -0.04 2.49 -23.72
C VAL A 67 0.69 3.09 -22.50
N GLY A 68 1.72 3.88 -22.79
CA GLY A 68 2.55 4.53 -21.79
C GLY A 68 1.80 5.51 -20.89
N ASP A 69 2.25 5.54 -19.63
CA ASP A 69 2.36 6.78 -18.88
C ASP A 69 3.62 6.69 -18.01
N GLY A 70 4.46 7.72 -18.04
CA GLY A 70 5.78 7.74 -17.40
C GLY A 70 5.74 7.88 -15.88
N ALA A 71 4.68 7.39 -15.23
CA ALA A 71 4.53 7.41 -13.78
C ALA A 71 5.23 6.20 -13.18
N THR A 72 6.28 6.42 -12.39
CA THR A 72 6.85 5.35 -11.56
C THR A 72 5.75 4.79 -10.66
N SER A 73 5.40 3.51 -10.86
CA SER A 73 4.35 2.81 -10.11
C SER A 73 4.48 3.08 -8.61
N ALA A 74 3.44 3.70 -8.04
CA ALA A 74 3.34 3.94 -6.61
C ALA A 74 2.71 2.71 -5.95
N GLU A 75 3.39 2.16 -4.94
CA GLU A 75 2.88 1.06 -4.13
C GLU A 75 2.30 1.63 -2.84
N TRP A 76 1.04 1.31 -2.56
CA TRP A 76 0.36 1.72 -1.34
C TRP A 76 0.51 0.66 -0.26
N LEU A 77 0.77 1.12 0.96
CA LEU A 77 1.03 0.28 2.12
C LEU A 77 0.14 0.73 3.29
N CYS A 78 -0.25 -0.20 4.14
CA CYS A 78 -0.73 0.10 5.48
C CYS A 78 0.25 -0.48 6.52
N TYR A 79 0.33 0.14 7.69
CA TYR A 79 1.25 -0.27 8.76
C TYR A 79 0.59 -0.21 10.13
N THR A 80 1.05 -1.05 11.07
CA THR A 80 0.48 -1.08 12.41
C THR A 80 1.12 -0.04 13.31
N GLU A 81 2.46 0.06 13.29
CA GLU A 81 3.20 0.95 14.17
C GLU A 81 4.29 1.71 13.41
N MET A 82 4.60 2.90 13.91
CA MET A 82 5.75 3.69 13.49
C MET A 82 6.61 3.97 14.71
N THR A 83 7.89 3.65 14.62
CA THR A 83 8.88 3.92 15.66
C THR A 83 9.87 4.96 15.18
N GLN A 84 10.34 5.80 16.10
CA GLN A 84 11.42 6.74 15.86
C GLN A 84 12.60 6.36 16.74
N VAL A 85 13.75 6.16 16.11
CA VAL A 85 15.03 5.99 16.81
C VAL A 85 15.96 7.08 16.29
N GLU A 86 16.38 7.98 17.17
CA GLU A 86 17.10 9.20 16.80
C GLU A 86 16.30 10.02 15.77
N GLU A 87 16.88 10.27 14.59
CA GLU A 87 16.25 11.01 13.48
C GLU A 87 15.63 10.09 12.42
N ARG A 88 15.57 8.78 12.66
CA ARG A 88 15.10 7.79 11.68
C ARG A 88 13.74 7.23 12.08
N TYR A 89 12.81 7.32 11.16
CA TYR A 89 11.50 6.67 11.28
C TYR A 89 11.52 5.30 10.63
N SER A 90 10.89 4.32 11.28
CA SER A 90 10.64 3.00 10.71
C SER A 90 9.22 2.53 10.96
N ILE A 91 8.65 1.80 10.00
CA ILE A 91 7.31 1.21 10.09
C ILE A 91 7.36 -0.31 10.22
N THR A 92 6.44 -0.88 11.01
CA THR A 92 6.28 -2.32 11.25
C THR A 92 4.85 -2.78 10.92
N GLY A 93 4.65 -4.10 10.82
CA GLY A 93 3.32 -4.66 10.49
C GLY A 93 2.83 -4.26 9.08
N VAL A 94 3.76 -4.12 8.13
CA VAL A 94 3.45 -3.56 6.81
C VAL A 94 2.75 -4.57 5.91
N SER A 95 1.65 -4.15 5.28
CA SER A 95 0.94 -4.90 4.25
C SER A 95 0.72 -4.04 3.00
N LEU A 96 0.77 -4.67 1.81
CA LEU A 96 0.36 -4.02 0.57
C LEU A 96 -1.14 -3.82 0.56
N VAL A 97 -1.59 -2.63 0.16
CA VAL A 97 -3.01 -2.31 0.05
C VAL A 97 -3.35 -1.84 -1.35
N SER A 98 -4.49 -2.27 -1.86
CA SER A 98 -4.99 -1.78 -3.15
C SER A 98 -5.57 -0.38 -3.00
N PRO A 99 -5.37 0.53 -3.97
CA PRO A 99 -6.04 1.83 -3.98
C PRO A 99 -7.57 1.74 -3.83
N ILE A 100 -8.20 0.70 -4.37
CA ILE A 100 -9.66 0.52 -4.25
C ILE A 100 -10.11 0.26 -2.81
N THR A 101 -9.30 -0.44 -2.03
CA THR A 101 -9.55 -0.66 -0.60
C THR A 101 -9.54 0.68 0.14
N LEU A 102 -8.55 1.52 -0.14
CA LEU A 102 -8.43 2.83 0.50
C LEU A 102 -9.61 3.73 0.13
N LEU A 103 -10.00 3.74 -1.15
CA LEU A 103 -11.14 4.51 -1.62
C LEU A 103 -12.46 4.10 -0.96
N LEU A 104 -12.69 2.80 -0.79
CA LEU A 104 -13.95 2.27 -0.26
C LEU A 104 -14.04 2.32 1.26
N LEU A 105 -12.92 2.18 1.96
CA LEU A 105 -12.90 1.95 3.42
C LEU A 105 -12.15 3.02 4.21
N CYS A 106 -11.38 3.89 3.56
CA CYS A 106 -10.37 4.74 4.19
C CYS A 106 -10.42 6.20 3.71
N GLY A 107 -11.62 6.72 3.44
CA GLY A 107 -11.84 8.13 3.11
C GLY A 107 -12.46 8.90 4.28
N ASP A 108 -12.20 10.21 4.33
CA ASP A 108 -12.92 11.13 5.23
C ASP A 108 -14.34 11.44 4.72
N ASP A 109 -14.53 11.38 3.40
CA ASP A 109 -15.81 11.64 2.73
C ASP A 109 -16.40 10.37 2.09
N PRO A 110 -17.73 10.20 2.07
CA PRO A 110 -18.36 9.10 1.33
C PRO A 110 -18.01 9.21 -0.17
N ALA A 111 -17.43 8.15 -0.73
CA ALA A 111 -17.11 8.10 -2.15
C ALA A 111 -18.41 8.07 -2.99
N GLU A 112 -18.64 9.12 -3.79
CA GLU A 112 -19.76 9.15 -4.74
C GLU A 112 -19.47 8.24 -5.95
N VAL A 113 -20.03 7.03 -5.92
CA VAL A 113 -19.96 6.11 -7.05
C VAL A 113 -21.04 6.48 -8.06
N HIS A 114 -20.69 7.31 -9.04
CA HIS A 114 -21.57 7.58 -10.16
C HIS A 114 -21.67 6.32 -11.03
N GLY A 115 -22.73 5.54 -10.82
CA GLY A 115 -23.07 4.43 -11.69
C GLY A 115 -23.34 4.96 -13.10
N ALA A 116 -22.62 4.46 -14.09
CA ALA A 116 -23.03 4.62 -15.48
C ALA A 116 -24.44 4.03 -15.60
N GLY A 117 -25.41 4.88 -15.91
CA GLY A 117 -26.81 4.52 -16.07
C GLY A 117 -26.96 3.35 -17.04
N ALA A 118 -27.68 2.33 -16.58
CA ALA A 118 -28.31 1.36 -17.46
C ALA A 118 -29.79 1.68 -17.45
N ASP A 119 -30.20 2.54 -18.39
CA ASP A 119 -31.52 2.47 -19.01
C ASP A 119 -31.47 1.42 -20.13
#